data_AF-A0A2H3DI48-F1
#
_entry.id   AF-A0A2H3DI48-F1
#
_cell.length_a   1.000
_cell.length_b   1.000
_cell.length_c   1.000
_cell.angle_alpha   90.00
_cell.angle_beta   90.00
_cell.angle_gamma   90.00
#
_symmetry.space_group_name_H-M   'P 1'
#
loop_
_entity.id
_entity.type
_entity.pdbx_description
1 polymer ?
#
loop_
_entity_poly.entity_id
_entity_poly.type
_entity_poly.pdbx_seq_one_letter_code
_entity_poly.pdbx_strand_id
1 'polypeptide(L)'
;MPEGPEIIAFESIIKKACARHTRLYKSPLQASAVVFFSSFAEGTAQKDYTTLTSNSASYSHFSDPEEPFYMHDIWDKKRAETVKYRSSSYLLRQTTAGPILISTRGKQTLIAAGHHCFTIHWGLEAHLLEVPRQEFEKILLLRRPGNNKNATKAQNLRTFGVPPEFVVPMTNPSVCKRTLTIMAAFISQETAFLLVDHSRLIRMHVTSIDRMWTQDDLSPESKWWDCLWKPFNAGPDWIREGQLAKDGLCRWRSMILDDSSLHQKAIIESMSTPSSERFFASFGRHLCNDALHVLCIFPGMPTIDICNSDEAFEQFCEGLFTYMAQFGEPEYLSACCNGNSSQNILAFQESVDTKYSAKYMQVFRKAVVNVPVDLYNHLSSLGLLDPNHHIGGAYVPNKGILIKDPARMFVKVPVYLRDGPLNAYTVIRAQPPSHWVNGMECDARDHRFDGYKSTVGPANFHSLKSNMLNASVALADARGKPGRKPKLKNAPGKAGRPRKVSSVDQLARKACLLENLEADSLLTRQRFAALYGQVHAGDCPEDAIPLPVLGERTTRSMSKKTTANSNPSPGLDSATPQKKRRSCEDGDDKENIRSIKKNKGVKIL
;
A
#
# COMPACT_ATOMS: atom_id res chain seq x y z
N MET A 1 -0.92 -1.07 2.15
CA MET A 1 -1.94 -1.56 1.21
C MET A 1 -2.13 -0.48 0.18
N PRO A 2 -2.15 -0.81 -1.13
CA PRO A 2 -2.56 0.13 -2.17
C PRO A 2 -3.89 0.77 -1.80
N GLU A 3 -3.95 2.10 -1.84
CA GLU A 3 -5.15 2.89 -1.58
C GLU A 3 -5.71 3.37 -2.93
N GLY A 4 -6.78 4.18 -2.92
CA GLY A 4 -7.42 4.66 -4.16
C GLY A 4 -6.45 5.13 -5.27
N PRO A 5 -5.44 5.98 -4.98
CA PRO A 5 -4.50 6.50 -5.97
C PRO A 5 -3.70 5.40 -6.69
N GLU A 6 -3.17 4.41 -5.95
CA GLU A 6 -2.44 3.30 -6.56
C GLU A 6 -3.36 2.43 -7.44
N ILE A 7 -4.61 2.22 -7.01
CA ILE A 7 -5.60 1.47 -7.80
C ILE A 7 -5.93 2.19 -9.12
N ILE A 8 -6.10 3.51 -9.09
CA ILE A 8 -6.29 4.34 -10.29
C ILE A 8 -5.08 4.22 -11.23
N ALA A 9 -3.85 4.22 -10.67
CA ALA A 9 -2.66 4.03 -11.48
C ALA A 9 -2.61 2.66 -12.17
N PHE A 10 -2.99 1.58 -11.48
CA PHE A 10 -3.08 0.24 -12.07
C PHE A 10 -4.10 0.17 -13.20
N GLU A 11 -5.26 0.80 -13.01
CA GLU A 11 -6.27 0.89 -14.05
C GLU A 11 -5.77 1.66 -15.28
N SER A 12 -5.08 2.78 -15.04
CA SER A 12 -4.51 3.62 -16.10
C SER A 12 -3.52 2.84 -16.99
N ILE A 13 -2.73 1.94 -16.40
CA ILE A 13 -1.77 1.10 -17.14
C ILE A 13 -2.50 0.25 -18.21
N ILE A 14 -3.51 -0.53 -17.81
CA ILE A 14 -4.25 -1.39 -18.74
C ILE A 14 -5.05 -0.54 -19.73
N LYS A 15 -5.75 0.50 -19.29
CA LYS A 15 -6.53 1.37 -20.20
C LYS A 15 -5.65 2.04 -21.25
N LYS A 16 -4.46 2.53 -20.89
CA LYS A 16 -3.50 3.12 -21.83
C LYS A 16 -2.97 2.07 -22.82
N ALA A 17 -2.71 0.85 -22.37
CA ALA A 17 -2.29 -0.24 -23.24
C ALA A 17 -3.40 -0.65 -24.22
N CYS A 18 -4.65 -0.78 -23.76
CA CYS A 18 -5.81 -1.02 -24.63
C CYS A 18 -5.97 0.10 -25.66
N ALA A 19 -5.95 1.38 -25.23
CA ALA A 19 -6.06 2.51 -26.15
C ALA A 19 -4.93 2.55 -27.19
N ARG A 20 -3.69 2.24 -26.78
CA ARG A 20 -2.54 2.14 -27.69
C ARG A 20 -2.74 1.02 -28.72
N HIS A 21 -3.17 -0.16 -28.28
CA HIS A 21 -3.43 -1.30 -29.15
C HIS A 21 -4.57 -1.01 -30.14
N THR A 22 -5.72 -0.52 -29.67
CA THR A 22 -6.87 -0.13 -30.52
C THR A 22 -6.47 0.91 -31.56
N ARG A 23 -5.63 1.88 -31.19
CA ARG A 23 -5.14 2.89 -32.14
C ARG A 23 -4.33 2.28 -33.28
N LEU A 24 -3.44 1.33 -32.96
CA LEU A 24 -2.52 0.69 -33.90
C LEU A 24 -3.20 -0.37 -34.77
N TYR A 25 -4.00 -1.25 -34.16
CA TYR A 25 -4.51 -2.46 -34.79
C TYR A 25 -6.01 -2.40 -35.12
N LYS A 26 -6.72 -1.34 -34.70
CA LYS A 26 -8.16 -1.16 -34.90
C LYS A 26 -9.03 -2.28 -34.31
N SER A 27 -8.49 -3.02 -33.34
CA SER A 27 -9.16 -4.09 -32.61
C SER A 27 -8.97 -3.94 -31.10
N PRO A 28 -9.84 -4.52 -30.26
CA PRO A 28 -9.61 -4.57 -28.82
C PRO A 28 -8.39 -5.46 -28.48
N LEU A 29 -7.63 -5.06 -27.46
CA LEU A 29 -6.52 -5.87 -26.94
C LEU A 29 -7.05 -7.18 -26.36
N GLN A 30 -6.64 -8.30 -26.96
CA GLN A 30 -7.00 -9.65 -26.52
C GLN A 30 -5.93 -10.19 -25.57
N ALA A 31 -6.34 -10.82 -24.47
CA ALA A 31 -5.45 -11.50 -23.54
C ALA A 31 -6.07 -12.77 -22.97
N SER A 32 -5.24 -13.75 -22.64
CA SER A 32 -5.59 -14.90 -21.81
C SER A 32 -5.11 -14.70 -20.38
N ALA A 33 -5.79 -15.30 -19.40
CA ALA A 33 -5.38 -15.28 -18.00
C ALA A 33 -4.63 -16.57 -17.62
N VAL A 34 -3.59 -16.44 -16.80
CA VAL A 34 -2.83 -17.55 -16.22
C VAL A 34 -2.68 -17.34 -14.71
N VAL A 35 -2.96 -18.37 -13.93
CA VAL A 35 -2.84 -18.36 -12.46
C VAL A 35 -1.67 -19.23 -12.01
N PHE A 36 -0.79 -18.66 -11.20
CA PHE A 36 0.37 -19.37 -10.65
C PHE A 36 0.06 -19.86 -9.23
N PHE A 37 -0.64 -21.00 -9.12
CA PHE A 37 -1.10 -21.57 -7.85
C PHE A 37 0.01 -21.73 -6.80
N SER A 38 1.21 -22.14 -7.23
CA SER A 38 2.38 -22.31 -6.37
C SER A 38 2.96 -20.99 -5.83
N SER A 39 2.47 -19.84 -6.31
CA SER A 39 2.82 -18.52 -5.80
C SER A 39 1.95 -18.08 -4.60
N PHE A 40 0.81 -18.70 -4.34
CA PHE A 40 -0.06 -18.33 -3.22
C PHE A 40 0.44 -18.87 -1.89
N ALA A 41 0.27 -18.10 -0.81
CA ALA A 41 0.65 -18.49 0.54
C ALA A 41 0.00 -19.84 0.96
N GLU A 42 0.73 -20.64 1.74
CA GLU A 42 0.20 -21.91 2.26
C GLU A 42 -0.71 -21.71 3.50
N GLY A 43 -0.61 -20.57 4.17
CA GLY A 43 -1.12 -20.38 5.53
C GLY A 43 -0.15 -20.90 6.59
N THR A 44 -0.63 -20.94 7.84
CA THR A 44 0.03 -21.58 8.99
C THR A 44 -0.96 -22.46 9.73
N ALA A 45 -0.49 -23.33 10.63
CA ALA A 45 -1.38 -24.14 11.46
C ALA A 45 -2.36 -23.29 12.30
N GLN A 46 -1.93 -22.10 12.72
CA GLN A 46 -2.75 -21.17 13.51
C GLN A 46 -3.76 -20.40 12.66
N LYS A 47 -3.49 -20.26 11.35
CA LYS A 47 -4.39 -19.54 10.46
C LYS A 47 -4.27 -20.08 9.05
N ASP A 48 -5.29 -20.85 8.66
CA ASP A 48 -5.46 -21.25 7.27
C ASP A 48 -5.88 -20.01 6.47
N TYR A 49 -5.04 -19.60 5.53
CA TYR A 49 -5.26 -18.43 4.69
C TYR A 49 -5.41 -18.87 3.23
N THR A 50 -6.63 -18.86 2.71
CA THR A 50 -6.88 -19.02 1.27
C THR A 50 -6.93 -17.64 0.62
N THR A 51 -6.02 -17.38 -0.32
CA THR A 51 -5.91 -16.10 -1.02
C THR A 51 -6.40 -16.18 -2.47
N LEU A 52 -6.85 -17.35 -2.94
CA LEU A 52 -7.52 -17.54 -4.22
C LEU A 52 -8.81 -18.33 -4.00
N THR A 53 -9.92 -17.77 -4.43
CA THR A 53 -11.22 -18.42 -4.48
C THR A 53 -11.81 -18.27 -5.87
N SER A 54 -12.84 -19.05 -6.21
CA SER A 54 -13.51 -18.92 -7.49
C SER A 54 -14.99 -19.30 -7.42
N ASN A 55 -15.75 -18.79 -8.38
CA ASN A 55 -17.12 -19.15 -8.67
C ASN A 55 -17.23 -19.48 -10.16
N SER A 56 -17.58 -20.73 -10.47
CA SER A 56 -17.78 -21.24 -11.82
C SER A 56 -19.17 -21.82 -12.04
N ALA A 57 -20.16 -21.42 -11.21
CA ALA A 57 -21.51 -21.98 -11.30
C ALA A 57 -22.21 -21.75 -12.65
N SER A 58 -21.80 -20.71 -13.38
CA SER A 58 -22.30 -20.37 -14.72
C SER A 58 -21.26 -20.61 -15.82
N TYR A 59 -20.26 -21.47 -15.55
CA TYR A 59 -19.16 -21.76 -16.47
C TYR A 59 -19.06 -23.26 -16.75
N SER A 60 -18.93 -23.58 -18.03
CA SER A 60 -18.86 -24.90 -18.61
C SER A 60 -17.54 -25.04 -19.38
N HIS A 61 -16.86 -26.16 -19.19
CA HIS A 61 -15.61 -26.43 -19.92
C HIS A 61 -15.80 -26.56 -21.44
N PHE A 62 -17.04 -26.71 -21.91
CA PHE A 62 -17.32 -26.76 -23.34
C PHE A 62 -17.24 -25.38 -24.00
N SER A 63 -17.43 -24.28 -23.26
CA SER A 63 -17.35 -22.92 -23.81
C SER A 63 -15.92 -22.39 -23.93
N ASP A 64 -14.97 -23.00 -23.22
CA ASP A 64 -13.55 -22.63 -23.19
C ASP A 64 -12.69 -23.91 -23.35
N PRO A 65 -12.59 -24.43 -24.58
CA PRO A 65 -11.93 -25.70 -24.85
C PRO A 65 -10.42 -25.58 -24.57
N GLU A 66 -9.87 -26.60 -23.93
CA GLU A 66 -8.45 -26.65 -23.61
C GLU A 66 -7.61 -26.79 -24.89
N GLU A 67 -6.52 -26.04 -25.00
CA GLU A 67 -5.61 -26.20 -26.12
C GLU A 67 -5.03 -27.63 -26.12
N PRO A 68 -5.17 -28.37 -27.24
CA PRO A 68 -4.48 -29.65 -27.40
C PRO A 68 -3.00 -29.40 -27.14
N PHE A 69 -2.37 -30.22 -26.29
CA PHE A 69 -0.94 -30.14 -25.93
C PHE A 69 -0.53 -29.12 -24.87
N TYR A 70 -1.45 -28.41 -24.21
CA TYR A 70 -1.07 -27.58 -23.06
C TYR A 70 -0.51 -28.43 -21.92
N MET A 71 0.72 -28.13 -21.49
CA MET A 71 1.37 -28.80 -20.37
C MET A 71 1.28 -27.95 -19.10
N HIS A 72 0.52 -28.41 -18.12
CA HIS A 72 0.49 -27.75 -16.82
C HIS A 72 1.86 -27.79 -16.15
N ASP A 73 2.25 -26.68 -15.53
CA ASP A 73 3.41 -26.67 -14.64
C ASP A 73 3.16 -27.63 -13.46
N ILE A 74 4.14 -28.49 -13.19
CA ILE A 74 4.04 -29.56 -12.19
C ILE A 74 3.78 -29.02 -10.77
N TRP A 75 4.31 -27.84 -10.44
CA TRP A 75 4.17 -27.23 -9.12
C TRP A 75 2.80 -26.60 -8.96
N ASP A 76 2.33 -25.91 -10.01
CA ASP A 76 1.00 -25.31 -10.03
C ASP A 76 -0.08 -26.40 -10.03
N LYS A 77 0.09 -27.48 -10.80
CA LYS A 77 -0.81 -28.65 -10.78
C LYS A 77 -0.90 -29.29 -9.40
N LYS A 78 0.25 -29.65 -8.81
CA LYS A 78 0.31 -30.22 -7.44
C LYS A 78 -0.40 -29.32 -6.43
N ARG A 79 -0.26 -28.01 -6.58
CA ARG A 79 -0.86 -27.04 -5.67
C ARG A 79 -2.37 -26.90 -5.85
N ALA A 80 -2.85 -26.88 -7.09
CA ALA A 80 -4.28 -26.81 -7.42
C ALA A 80 -5.05 -28.08 -7.01
N GLU A 81 -4.39 -29.25 -6.99
CA GLU A 81 -5.00 -30.53 -6.55
C GLU A 81 -5.25 -30.61 -5.04
N THR A 82 -4.62 -29.71 -4.25
CA THR A 82 -4.88 -29.61 -2.81
C THR A 82 -6.35 -29.27 -2.55
N VAL A 83 -6.89 -29.75 -1.42
CA VAL A 83 -8.29 -29.49 -1.00
C VAL A 83 -8.61 -27.98 -1.05
N LYS A 84 -7.63 -27.14 -0.72
CA LYS A 84 -7.72 -25.68 -0.68
C LYS A 84 -8.02 -25.02 -2.03
N TYR A 85 -7.50 -25.56 -3.13
CA TYR A 85 -7.60 -24.95 -4.46
C TYR A 85 -8.36 -25.80 -5.47
N ARG A 86 -8.89 -26.96 -5.05
CA ARG A 86 -9.59 -27.91 -5.92
C ARG A 86 -10.74 -27.26 -6.70
N SER A 87 -11.54 -26.40 -6.06
CA SER A 87 -12.64 -25.66 -6.72
C SER A 87 -12.16 -24.70 -7.81
N SER A 88 -10.90 -24.28 -7.77
CA SER A 88 -10.28 -23.36 -8.72
C SER A 88 -9.37 -24.07 -9.72
N SER A 89 -9.23 -25.40 -9.64
CA SER A 89 -8.29 -26.18 -10.46
C SER A 89 -8.54 -26.08 -11.97
N TYR A 90 -9.76 -25.74 -12.38
CA TYR A 90 -10.07 -25.48 -13.79
C TYR A 90 -9.28 -24.30 -14.37
N LEU A 91 -8.79 -23.38 -13.54
CA LEU A 91 -7.95 -22.25 -13.94
C LEU A 91 -6.49 -22.65 -14.21
N LEU A 92 -6.13 -23.93 -14.05
CA LEU A 92 -4.82 -24.45 -14.48
C LEU A 92 -4.66 -24.48 -16.00
N ARG A 93 -5.77 -24.50 -16.73
CA ARG A 93 -5.80 -24.60 -18.18
C ARG A 93 -5.41 -23.27 -18.83
N GLN A 94 -4.89 -23.34 -20.05
CA GLN A 94 -4.78 -22.15 -20.87
C GLN A 94 -6.19 -21.67 -21.21
N THR A 95 -6.46 -20.42 -20.91
CA THR A 95 -7.78 -19.80 -21.09
C THR A 95 -7.86 -19.19 -22.48
N THR A 96 -9.03 -19.27 -23.11
CA THR A 96 -9.25 -18.61 -24.41
C THR A 96 -9.04 -17.10 -24.27
N ALA A 97 -8.24 -16.53 -25.16
CA ALA A 97 -7.99 -15.10 -25.17
C ALA A 97 -9.28 -14.34 -25.51
N GLY A 98 -9.58 -13.30 -24.73
CA GLY A 98 -10.68 -12.38 -24.99
C GLY A 98 -10.29 -10.95 -24.68
N PRO A 99 -11.19 -9.97 -24.87
CA PRO A 99 -10.89 -8.57 -24.55
C PRO A 99 -10.43 -8.43 -23.10
N ILE A 100 -9.31 -7.74 -22.88
CA ILE A 100 -8.89 -7.37 -21.52
C ILE A 100 -9.67 -6.15 -21.07
N LEU A 101 -10.35 -6.28 -19.93
CA LEU A 101 -11.18 -5.25 -19.34
C LEU A 101 -10.73 -4.98 -17.92
N ILE A 102 -10.88 -3.74 -17.47
CA ILE A 102 -10.54 -3.35 -16.11
C ILE A 102 -11.56 -2.37 -15.55
N SER A 103 -11.93 -2.57 -14.29
CA SER A 103 -12.72 -1.64 -13.50
C SER A 103 -12.21 -1.60 -12.07
N THR A 104 -12.52 -0.53 -11.34
CA THR A 104 -12.04 -0.31 -9.97
C THR A 104 -13.19 0.11 -9.09
N ARG A 105 -13.13 -0.30 -7.82
CA ARG A 105 -14.09 0.10 -6.80
C ARG A 105 -13.39 0.14 -5.44
N GLY A 106 -13.15 1.34 -4.93
CA GLY A 106 -12.36 1.54 -3.71
C GLY A 106 -10.93 1.00 -3.87
N LYS A 107 -10.50 0.14 -2.93
CA LYS A 107 -9.17 -0.52 -2.93
C LYS A 107 -9.10 -1.81 -3.77
N GLN A 108 -10.11 -2.06 -4.61
CA GLN A 108 -10.23 -3.30 -5.36
C GLN A 108 -10.25 -3.05 -6.87
N THR A 109 -9.86 -4.08 -7.61
CA THR A 109 -9.84 -4.05 -9.08
C THR A 109 -10.52 -5.29 -9.63
N LEU A 110 -11.31 -5.13 -10.68
CA LEU A 110 -11.75 -6.20 -11.56
C LEU A 110 -10.85 -6.20 -12.78
N ILE A 111 -10.25 -7.35 -13.11
CA ILE A 111 -9.59 -7.56 -14.41
C ILE A 111 -10.24 -8.77 -15.07
N ALA A 112 -10.87 -8.55 -16.22
CA ALA A 112 -11.46 -9.63 -17.00
C ALA A 112 -10.64 -9.91 -18.25
N ALA A 113 -10.52 -11.18 -18.60
CA ALA A 113 -9.90 -11.67 -19.82
C ALA A 113 -10.57 -12.97 -20.25
N GLY A 114 -11.17 -12.97 -21.45
CA GLY A 114 -11.97 -14.12 -21.92
C GLY A 114 -13.15 -14.40 -21.00
N HIS A 115 -13.26 -15.63 -20.54
CA HIS A 115 -14.36 -16.13 -19.70
C HIS A 115 -14.21 -15.81 -18.21
N HIS A 116 -13.06 -15.26 -17.79
CA HIS A 116 -12.70 -15.13 -16.39
C HIS A 116 -12.58 -13.66 -15.97
N CYS A 117 -13.24 -13.31 -14.87
CA CYS A 117 -13.13 -12.00 -14.23
C CYS A 117 -12.52 -12.15 -12.83
N PHE A 118 -11.42 -11.46 -12.60
CA PHE A 118 -10.65 -11.50 -11.37
C PHE A 118 -11.00 -10.28 -10.53
N THR A 119 -11.70 -10.48 -9.42
CA THR A 119 -11.78 -9.49 -8.34
C THR A 119 -10.52 -9.60 -7.52
N ILE A 120 -9.81 -8.49 -7.37
CA ILE A 120 -8.48 -8.43 -6.75
C ILE A 120 -8.52 -7.44 -5.59
N HIS A 121 -8.10 -7.92 -4.43
CA HIS A 121 -7.76 -7.11 -3.28
C HIS A 121 -6.24 -7.17 -3.07
N TRP A 122 -5.57 -6.03 -3.23
CA TRP A 122 -4.12 -5.95 -3.42
C TRP A 122 -3.25 -6.19 -2.16
N GLY A 123 -3.85 -6.35 -0.99
CA GLY A 123 -3.08 -6.66 0.22
C GLY A 123 -2.11 -5.52 0.55
N LEU A 124 -0.89 -5.82 1.03
CA LEU A 124 0.04 -4.76 1.44
C LEU A 124 0.95 -4.23 0.33
N GLU A 125 1.47 -5.12 -0.51
CA GLU A 125 2.55 -4.81 -1.47
C GLU A 125 2.30 -5.35 -2.89
N ALA A 126 1.10 -5.85 -3.17
CA ALA A 126 0.79 -6.30 -4.52
C ALA A 126 0.63 -5.11 -5.46
N HIS A 127 1.07 -5.29 -6.70
CA HIS A 127 0.97 -4.27 -7.75
C HIS A 127 0.96 -4.90 -9.14
N LEU A 128 0.60 -4.07 -10.11
CA LEU A 128 0.55 -4.41 -11.52
C LEU A 128 1.85 -4.01 -12.22
N LEU A 129 2.38 -4.89 -13.06
CA LEU A 129 3.47 -4.58 -13.99
C LEU A 129 3.05 -4.85 -15.43
N GLU A 130 3.27 -3.89 -16.32
CA GLU A 130 3.19 -4.10 -17.76
C GLU A 130 4.58 -4.50 -18.29
N VAL A 131 4.68 -5.63 -18.97
CA VAL A 131 5.94 -6.16 -19.49
C VAL A 131 5.78 -6.64 -20.94
N PRO A 132 6.79 -6.50 -21.81
CA PRO A 132 6.78 -7.18 -23.10
C PRO A 132 6.66 -8.69 -22.93
N ARG A 133 5.90 -9.36 -23.80
CA ARG A 133 5.67 -10.81 -23.72
C ARG A 133 6.97 -11.62 -23.70
N GLN A 134 7.93 -11.25 -24.54
CA GLN A 134 9.24 -11.93 -24.60
C GLN A 134 9.98 -11.86 -23.26
N GLU A 135 9.90 -10.73 -22.55
CA GLU A 135 10.55 -10.55 -21.26
C GLU A 135 9.83 -11.32 -20.15
N PHE A 136 8.50 -11.41 -20.22
CA PHE A 136 7.71 -12.29 -19.35
C PHE A 136 8.12 -13.75 -19.52
N GLU A 137 8.23 -14.23 -20.76
CA GLU A 137 8.63 -15.62 -21.05
C GLU A 137 10.04 -15.91 -20.49
N LYS A 138 10.99 -15.00 -20.62
CA LYS A 138 12.32 -15.13 -19.97
C LYS A 138 12.22 -15.22 -18.44
N ILE A 139 11.38 -14.41 -17.80
CA ILE A 139 11.17 -14.46 -16.34
C ILE A 139 10.62 -15.82 -15.91
N LEU A 140 9.69 -16.40 -16.68
CA LEU A 140 9.12 -17.71 -16.39
C LEU A 140 10.17 -18.84 -16.38
N LEU A 141 11.17 -18.76 -17.25
CA LEU A 141 12.28 -19.72 -17.30
C LEU A 141 13.16 -19.67 -16.04
N LEU A 142 13.17 -18.56 -15.31
CA LEU A 142 13.96 -18.38 -14.09
C LEU A 142 13.21 -18.77 -12.80
N ARG A 143 12.21 -19.66 -12.91
CA ARG A 143 11.42 -20.14 -11.77
C ARG A 143 12.29 -20.90 -10.76
N ARG A 144 12.14 -20.59 -9.47
CA ARG A 144 12.92 -21.17 -8.37
C ARG A 144 12.11 -21.32 -7.07
N PRO A 145 12.60 -22.12 -6.10
CA PRO A 145 12.02 -22.17 -4.77
C PRO A 145 11.98 -20.79 -4.11
N GLY A 146 10.97 -20.57 -3.27
CA GLY A 146 10.71 -19.34 -2.55
C GLY A 146 11.72 -19.06 -1.46
N ASN A 147 11.75 -17.82 -0.99
CA ASN A 147 12.62 -17.43 0.13
C ASN A 147 11.93 -17.73 1.46
N ASN A 148 12.02 -18.98 1.94
CA ASN A 148 11.52 -19.37 3.26
C ASN A 148 12.62 -20.07 4.06
N LYS A 149 12.69 -19.80 5.37
CA LYS A 149 13.64 -20.48 6.28
C LYS A 149 13.41 -22.00 6.32
N ASN A 150 12.17 -22.44 6.15
CA ASN A 150 11.83 -23.86 6.05
C ASN A 150 11.96 -24.31 4.58
N ALA A 151 12.89 -25.24 4.31
CA ALA A 151 13.20 -25.72 2.97
C ALA A 151 12.01 -26.39 2.27
N THR A 152 11.19 -27.15 2.99
CA THR A 152 9.98 -27.78 2.44
C THR A 152 8.97 -26.74 2.00
N LYS A 153 8.73 -25.72 2.85
CA LYS A 153 7.84 -24.59 2.52
C LYS A 153 8.40 -23.76 1.37
N ALA A 154 9.71 -23.53 1.34
CA ALA A 154 10.40 -22.87 0.22
C ALA A 154 10.23 -23.64 -1.09
N GLN A 155 10.29 -24.98 -1.05
CA GLN A 155 10.12 -25.82 -2.23
C GLN A 155 8.71 -25.74 -2.81
N ASN A 156 7.70 -25.68 -1.93
CA ASN A 156 6.29 -25.60 -2.34
C ASN A 156 5.88 -24.21 -2.85
N LEU A 157 6.52 -23.15 -2.34
CA LEU A 157 6.25 -21.78 -2.76
C LEU A 157 7.19 -21.39 -3.90
N ARG A 158 6.67 -21.12 -5.09
CA ARG A 158 7.49 -20.71 -6.23
C ARG A 158 7.63 -19.19 -6.32
N THR A 159 8.74 -18.75 -6.90
CA THR A 159 9.07 -17.37 -7.23
C THR A 159 9.92 -17.37 -8.50
N PHE A 160 10.06 -16.23 -9.16
CA PHE A 160 10.74 -16.08 -10.44
C PHE A 160 11.96 -15.21 -10.27
N GLY A 161 13.09 -15.63 -10.84
CA GLY A 161 14.28 -14.79 -10.83
C GLY A 161 14.12 -13.56 -11.69
N VAL A 162 14.70 -12.44 -11.24
CA VAL A 162 14.84 -11.24 -12.06
C VAL A 162 16.04 -11.42 -13.00
N PRO A 163 15.85 -11.34 -14.32
CA PRO A 163 16.95 -11.34 -15.29
C PRO A 163 18.00 -10.26 -14.97
N PRO A 164 19.32 -10.54 -15.12
CA PRO A 164 20.38 -9.59 -14.79
C PRO A 164 20.26 -8.23 -15.49
N GLU A 165 19.73 -8.19 -16.72
CA GLU A 165 19.49 -6.97 -17.49
C GLU A 165 18.46 -6.02 -16.84
N PHE A 166 17.59 -6.55 -15.98
CA PHE A 166 16.63 -5.76 -15.22
C PHE A 166 17.13 -5.34 -13.83
N VAL A 167 18.34 -5.73 -13.46
CA VAL A 167 19.00 -5.27 -12.24
C VAL A 167 19.73 -3.97 -12.53
N VAL A 168 19.24 -2.87 -11.95
CA VAL A 168 19.91 -1.57 -12.09
C VAL A 168 21.24 -1.61 -11.31
N PRO A 169 22.38 -1.24 -11.93
CA PRO A 169 23.67 -1.16 -11.23
C PRO A 169 23.65 -0.16 -10.07
N MET A 170 24.56 -0.33 -9.09
CA MET A 170 24.68 0.56 -7.92
C MET A 170 23.41 0.69 -7.07
N THR A 171 22.56 -0.32 -7.12
CA THR A 171 21.43 -0.51 -6.21
C THR A 171 21.87 -1.25 -4.96
N ASN A 172 20.96 -1.58 -4.04
CA ASN A 172 21.31 -2.24 -2.79
C ASN A 172 22.13 -3.53 -3.00
N PRO A 173 23.41 -3.58 -2.58
CA PRO A 173 24.27 -4.75 -2.78
C PRO A 173 23.84 -5.94 -1.90
N SER A 174 23.07 -5.72 -0.84
CA SER A 174 22.55 -6.81 0.01
C SER A 174 21.48 -7.66 -0.68
N VAL A 175 20.95 -7.21 -1.83
CA VAL A 175 19.91 -7.92 -2.59
C VAL A 175 20.56 -8.69 -3.75
N CYS A 176 21.41 -9.66 -3.44
CA CYS A 176 22.12 -10.47 -4.45
C CYS A 176 21.19 -11.41 -5.24
N LYS A 177 19.97 -11.67 -4.77
CA LYS A 177 19.00 -12.58 -5.41
C LYS A 177 17.61 -11.95 -5.46
N ARG A 178 17.39 -11.11 -6.47
CA ARG A 178 16.09 -10.45 -6.71
C ARG A 178 15.10 -11.43 -7.29
N THR A 179 13.88 -11.43 -6.77
CA THR A 179 12.81 -12.29 -7.29
C THR A 179 11.51 -11.53 -7.43
N LEU A 180 10.66 -12.04 -8.31
CA LEU A 180 9.26 -11.64 -8.44
C LEU A 180 8.40 -12.81 -7.97
N THR A 181 7.31 -12.51 -7.27
CA THR A 181 6.28 -13.51 -6.99
C THR A 181 5.07 -13.14 -7.83
N ILE A 182 4.96 -13.78 -9.00
CA ILE A 182 3.86 -13.55 -9.95
C ILE A 182 2.70 -14.45 -9.52
N MET A 183 1.56 -13.84 -9.21
CA MET A 183 0.37 -14.50 -8.68
C MET A 183 -0.58 -14.90 -9.82
N ALA A 184 -0.73 -13.99 -10.79
CA ALA A 184 -1.41 -14.22 -12.05
C ALA A 184 -0.81 -13.33 -13.14
N ALA A 185 -1.08 -13.65 -14.40
CA ALA A 185 -0.72 -12.84 -15.56
C ALA A 185 -1.85 -12.79 -16.58
N PHE A 186 -1.98 -11.66 -17.26
CA PHE A 186 -2.87 -11.48 -18.42
C PHE A 186 -2.01 -11.28 -19.66
N ILE A 187 -2.00 -12.27 -20.55
CA ILE A 187 -1.01 -12.42 -21.62
C ILE A 187 -1.68 -12.12 -22.96
N SER A 188 -1.23 -11.05 -23.61
CA SER A 188 -1.59 -10.74 -24.99
C SER A 188 -0.52 -11.23 -25.97
N GLN A 189 -0.64 -10.87 -27.25
CA GLN A 189 0.37 -11.20 -28.26
C GLN A 189 1.71 -10.49 -28.01
N GLU A 190 1.71 -9.25 -27.55
CA GLU A 190 2.92 -8.43 -27.42
C GLU A 190 3.29 -8.08 -25.98
N THR A 191 2.31 -8.07 -25.08
CA THR A 191 2.43 -7.56 -23.71
C THR A 191 1.81 -8.53 -22.73
N ALA A 192 2.38 -8.65 -21.53
CA ALA A 192 1.78 -9.31 -20.40
C ALA A 192 1.59 -8.32 -19.24
N PHE A 193 0.46 -8.41 -18.55
CA PHE A 193 0.21 -7.69 -17.30
C PHE A 193 0.36 -8.64 -16.13
N LEU A 194 1.34 -8.40 -15.27
CA LEU A 194 1.70 -9.28 -14.17
C LEU A 194 1.12 -8.75 -12.86
N LEU A 195 0.43 -9.60 -12.12
CA LEU A 195 0.07 -9.36 -10.73
C LEU A 195 1.20 -9.87 -9.85
N VAL A 196 1.97 -8.96 -9.26
CA VAL A 196 3.15 -9.30 -8.46
C VAL A 196 2.91 -8.94 -7.01
N ASP A 197 3.23 -9.86 -6.10
CA ASP A 197 3.11 -9.61 -4.66
C ASP A 197 4.25 -10.25 -3.85
N HIS A 198 5.14 -9.40 -3.34
CA HIS A 198 6.27 -9.85 -2.52
C HIS A 198 5.82 -10.56 -1.24
N SER A 199 4.74 -10.06 -0.61
CA SER A 199 4.27 -10.51 0.70
C SER A 199 3.26 -11.67 0.63
N ARG A 200 2.73 -11.99 -0.56
CA ARG A 200 1.70 -13.04 -0.80
C ARG A 200 0.41 -12.82 0.01
N LEU A 201 0.04 -11.56 0.21
CA LEU A 201 -1.16 -11.10 0.90
C LEU A 201 -2.27 -10.60 -0.05
N ILE A 202 -2.03 -10.59 -1.36
CA ILE A 202 -3.07 -10.40 -2.37
C ILE A 202 -4.17 -11.43 -2.15
N ARG A 203 -5.42 -11.03 -2.32
CA ARG A 203 -6.57 -11.93 -2.34
C ARG A 203 -7.26 -11.80 -3.69
N MET A 204 -7.60 -12.92 -4.29
CA MET A 204 -8.27 -12.98 -5.59
C MET A 204 -9.51 -13.87 -5.53
N HIS A 205 -10.56 -13.41 -6.18
CA HIS A 205 -11.77 -14.17 -6.45
C HIS A 205 -12.01 -14.19 -7.96
N VAL A 206 -12.13 -15.38 -8.55
CA VAL A 206 -12.34 -15.52 -9.99
C VAL A 206 -13.79 -15.93 -10.27
N THR A 207 -14.54 -15.06 -10.96
CA THR A 207 -15.87 -15.36 -11.45
C THR A 207 -15.79 -15.74 -12.92
N SER A 208 -16.26 -16.93 -13.27
CA SER A 208 -16.23 -17.46 -14.63
C SER A 208 -17.65 -17.64 -15.17
N ILE A 209 -17.86 -17.30 -16.45
CA ILE A 209 -19.15 -17.47 -17.13
C ILE A 209 -18.97 -18.10 -18.54
N ASP A 210 -20.04 -18.67 -19.10
CA ASP A 210 -20.04 -19.39 -20.40
C ASP A 210 -19.77 -18.52 -21.64
N ARG A 211 -19.70 -17.19 -21.47
CA ARG A 211 -19.33 -16.25 -22.54
C ARG A 211 -18.15 -15.39 -22.10
N MET A 212 -17.57 -14.66 -23.03
CA MET A 212 -16.57 -13.67 -22.67
C MET A 212 -17.21 -12.50 -21.91
N TRP A 213 -16.45 -11.93 -20.98
CA TRP A 213 -16.83 -10.68 -20.30
C TRP A 213 -16.82 -9.51 -21.29
N THR A 214 -17.74 -8.58 -21.09
CA THR A 214 -17.87 -7.35 -21.87
C THR A 214 -17.71 -6.13 -20.96
N GLN A 215 -17.43 -4.96 -21.54
CA GLN A 215 -17.30 -3.73 -20.76
C GLN A 215 -18.59 -3.39 -20.01
N ASP A 216 -19.74 -3.67 -20.63
CA ASP A 216 -21.06 -3.45 -20.03
C ASP A 216 -21.25 -4.31 -18.78
N ASP A 217 -20.69 -5.52 -18.73
CA ASP A 217 -20.77 -6.37 -17.53
C ASP A 217 -20.04 -5.79 -16.31
N LEU A 218 -19.01 -4.97 -16.57
CA LEU A 218 -18.16 -4.31 -15.57
C LEU A 218 -18.61 -2.86 -15.31
N SER A 219 -19.82 -2.49 -15.74
CA SER A 219 -20.44 -1.19 -15.45
C SER A 219 -21.32 -1.25 -14.21
N PRO A 220 -21.53 -0.13 -13.48
CA PRO A 220 -22.46 -0.05 -12.35
C PRO A 220 -23.89 -0.50 -12.65
N GLU A 221 -24.34 -0.35 -13.90
CA GLU A 221 -25.67 -0.69 -14.37
C GLU A 221 -25.86 -2.21 -14.62
N SER A 222 -24.75 -2.96 -14.62
CA SER A 222 -24.75 -4.40 -14.83
C SER A 222 -25.37 -5.15 -13.67
N LYS A 223 -26.16 -6.20 -13.98
CA LYS A 223 -26.61 -7.18 -12.98
C LYS A 223 -25.45 -7.92 -12.28
N TRP A 224 -24.26 -7.91 -12.89
CA TRP A 224 -23.06 -8.52 -12.33
C TRP A 224 -22.31 -7.60 -11.37
N TRP A 225 -22.55 -6.27 -11.40
CA TRP A 225 -21.73 -5.30 -10.68
C TRP A 225 -21.58 -5.64 -9.20
N ASP A 226 -22.68 -5.74 -8.46
CA ASP A 226 -22.63 -5.99 -7.02
C ASP A 226 -22.05 -7.36 -6.67
N CYS A 227 -22.36 -8.39 -7.48
CA CYS A 227 -21.88 -9.74 -7.19
C CYS A 227 -20.36 -9.89 -7.41
N LEU A 228 -19.78 -9.12 -8.35
CA LEU A 228 -18.34 -9.12 -8.62
C LEU A 228 -17.52 -8.50 -7.48
N TRP A 229 -18.08 -7.51 -6.76
CA TRP A 229 -17.40 -6.84 -5.64
C TRP A 229 -17.69 -7.46 -4.25
N LYS A 230 -18.76 -8.25 -4.14
CA LYS A 230 -19.19 -8.93 -2.90
C LYS A 230 -18.09 -9.78 -2.22
N PRO A 231 -17.19 -10.51 -2.92
CA PRO A 231 -16.20 -11.37 -2.27
C PRO A 231 -15.31 -10.67 -1.25
N PHE A 232 -15.10 -9.36 -1.40
CA PHE A 232 -14.28 -8.56 -0.50
C PHE A 232 -15.04 -7.35 0.07
N ASN A 233 -16.37 -7.32 -0.03
CA ASN A 233 -17.25 -6.27 0.50
C ASN A 233 -16.77 -4.84 0.13
N ALA A 234 -16.43 -4.61 -1.14
CA ALA A 234 -16.01 -3.28 -1.58
C ALA A 234 -17.15 -2.28 -1.33
N GLY A 235 -16.88 -1.21 -0.58
CA GLY A 235 -17.76 -0.04 -0.58
C GLY A 235 -17.68 0.71 -1.91
N PRO A 236 -18.52 1.74 -2.10
CA PRO A 236 -18.60 2.51 -3.33
C PRO A 236 -17.30 3.27 -3.64
N ASP A 237 -17.04 3.47 -4.93
CA ASP A 237 -15.96 4.31 -5.41
C ASP A 237 -16.27 5.80 -5.21
N TRP A 238 -15.39 6.51 -4.51
CA TRP A 238 -15.62 7.91 -4.14
C TRP A 238 -15.52 8.90 -5.31
N ILE A 239 -14.97 8.49 -6.46
CA ILE A 239 -14.84 9.33 -7.65
C ILE A 239 -15.97 9.01 -8.65
N ARG A 240 -16.25 7.72 -8.88
CA ARG A 240 -17.24 7.26 -9.88
C ARG A 240 -18.64 7.08 -9.35
N GLU A 241 -18.77 6.64 -8.10
CA GLU A 241 -20.03 6.31 -7.44
C GLU A 241 -20.33 7.33 -6.33
N GLY A 242 -20.10 8.62 -6.61
CA GLY A 242 -20.14 9.68 -5.59
C GLY A 242 -21.44 9.72 -4.77
N GLN A 243 -22.59 9.54 -5.42
CA GLN A 243 -23.87 9.47 -4.71
C GLN A 243 -23.98 8.25 -3.78
N LEU A 244 -23.56 7.05 -4.24
CA LEU A 244 -23.56 5.85 -3.40
C LEU A 244 -22.58 5.98 -2.23
N ALA A 245 -21.44 6.65 -2.43
CA ALA A 245 -20.49 6.98 -1.35
C ALA A 245 -21.11 7.94 -0.33
N LYS A 246 -21.84 8.97 -0.79
CA LYS A 246 -22.56 9.91 0.08
C LYS A 246 -23.63 9.20 0.89
N ASP A 247 -24.44 8.34 0.25
CA ASP A 247 -25.45 7.54 0.94
C ASP A 247 -24.81 6.57 1.94
N GLY A 248 -23.62 6.03 1.60
CA GLY A 248 -22.79 5.22 2.49
C GLY A 248 -22.37 5.97 3.74
N LEU A 249 -21.93 7.22 3.60
CA LEU A 249 -21.61 8.09 4.74
C LEU A 249 -22.83 8.39 5.60
N CYS A 250 -24.00 8.65 5.01
CA CYS A 250 -25.22 8.87 5.78
C CYS A 250 -25.61 7.63 6.61
N ARG A 251 -25.45 6.43 6.05
CA ARG A 251 -25.62 5.16 6.79
C ARG A 251 -24.58 4.98 7.89
N TRP A 252 -23.32 5.35 7.61
CA TRP A 252 -22.27 5.35 8.62
C TRP A 252 -22.60 6.29 9.77
N ARG A 253 -23.04 7.53 9.48
CA ARG A 253 -23.48 8.51 10.48
C ARG A 253 -24.61 7.96 11.34
N SER A 254 -25.63 7.39 10.72
CA SER A 254 -26.77 6.79 11.43
C SER A 254 -26.28 5.67 12.38
N MET A 255 -25.40 4.79 11.90
CA MET A 255 -24.79 3.74 12.72
C MET A 255 -23.99 4.32 13.90
N ILE A 256 -23.27 5.43 13.73
CA ILE A 256 -22.57 6.09 14.84
C ILE A 256 -23.58 6.65 15.84
N LEU A 257 -24.64 7.32 15.39
CA LEU A 257 -25.65 7.91 16.27
C LEU A 257 -26.48 6.87 17.04
N ASP A 258 -26.68 5.70 16.44
CA ASP A 258 -27.48 4.61 17.01
C ASP A 258 -26.69 3.72 17.99
N ASP A 259 -25.36 3.60 17.81
CA ASP A 259 -24.50 2.71 18.61
C ASP A 259 -23.51 3.51 19.46
N SER A 260 -23.86 3.67 20.73
CA SER A 260 -23.04 4.38 21.72
C SER A 260 -21.63 3.80 21.92
N SER A 261 -21.41 2.52 21.58
CA SER A 261 -20.08 1.91 21.64
C SER A 261 -19.12 2.47 20.58
N LEU A 262 -19.65 3.06 19.52
CA LEU A 262 -18.87 3.65 18.43
C LEU A 262 -18.58 5.14 18.65
N HIS A 263 -19.30 5.81 19.55
CA HIS A 263 -19.19 7.26 19.77
C HIS A 263 -17.75 7.72 20.02
N GLN A 264 -17.05 7.02 20.93
CA GLN A 264 -15.70 7.38 21.37
C GLN A 264 -14.59 6.86 20.46
N LYS A 265 -14.93 6.16 19.36
CA LYS A 265 -13.93 5.70 18.40
C LYS A 265 -13.31 6.90 17.70
N ALA A 266 -11.99 6.95 17.66
CA ALA A 266 -11.26 8.00 16.94
C ALA A 266 -11.61 7.96 15.43
N ILE A 267 -11.79 9.13 14.82
CA ILE A 267 -12.18 9.24 13.41
C ILE A 267 -11.18 8.53 12.48
N ILE A 268 -9.87 8.65 12.74
CA ILE A 268 -8.86 7.96 11.92
C ILE A 268 -9.01 6.44 11.98
N GLU A 269 -9.38 5.88 13.13
CA GLU A 269 -9.63 4.44 13.25
C GLU A 269 -10.94 4.07 12.57
N SER A 270 -11.98 4.89 12.73
CA SER A 270 -13.26 4.67 12.07
C SER A 270 -13.12 4.65 10.56
N MET A 271 -12.28 5.50 9.98
CA MET A 271 -12.04 5.53 8.53
C MET A 271 -11.10 4.43 8.02
N SER A 272 -10.11 4.01 8.81
CA SER A 272 -9.03 3.11 8.34
C SER A 272 -9.22 1.62 8.66
N THR A 273 -10.26 1.24 9.41
CA THR A 273 -10.51 -0.16 9.78
C THR A 273 -11.14 -1.00 8.65
N PRO A 274 -10.86 -2.31 8.56
CA PRO A 274 -11.50 -3.18 7.57
C PRO A 274 -13.04 -3.20 7.62
N SER A 275 -13.63 -3.05 8.81
CA SER A 275 -15.10 -3.04 8.98
C SER A 275 -15.78 -1.81 8.38
N SER A 276 -15.02 -0.75 8.12
CA SER A 276 -15.53 0.48 7.53
C SER A 276 -15.21 0.63 6.04
N GLU A 277 -14.61 -0.39 5.41
CA GLU A 277 -14.35 -0.42 3.96
C GLU A 277 -15.64 -0.29 3.13
N ARG A 278 -16.79 -0.65 3.68
CA ARG A 278 -18.10 -0.43 3.05
C ARG A 278 -18.50 1.04 2.92
N PHE A 279 -17.83 1.94 3.65
CA PHE A 279 -18.08 3.38 3.64
C PHE A 279 -16.86 4.15 3.09
N PHE A 280 -15.66 3.82 3.58
CA PHE A 280 -14.40 4.49 3.23
C PHE A 280 -13.54 3.62 2.30
N ALA A 281 -14.16 3.01 1.28
CA ALA A 281 -13.56 1.95 0.46
C ALA A 281 -12.21 2.30 -0.16
N SER A 282 -12.00 3.58 -0.53
CA SER A 282 -10.75 4.08 -1.12
C SER A 282 -9.68 4.46 -0.10
N PHE A 283 -10.08 4.69 1.15
CA PHE A 283 -9.20 5.18 2.20
C PHE A 283 -8.49 4.02 2.89
N GLY A 284 -7.17 4.16 3.03
CA GLY A 284 -6.41 3.48 4.05
C GLY A 284 -5.76 4.50 4.98
N ARG A 285 -4.77 4.05 5.74
CA ARG A 285 -4.16 4.88 6.78
C ARG A 285 -3.51 6.13 6.19
N HIS A 286 -2.94 6.06 5.00
CA HIS A 286 -2.31 7.21 4.36
C HIS A 286 -3.34 8.30 4.06
N LEU A 287 -4.35 7.99 3.25
CA LEU A 287 -5.35 8.97 2.84
C LEU A 287 -6.17 9.49 4.03
N CYS A 288 -6.39 8.69 5.07
CA CYS A 288 -7.07 9.17 6.28
C CYS A 288 -6.29 10.29 6.97
N ASN A 289 -4.97 10.14 7.17
CA ASN A 289 -4.17 11.20 7.81
C ASN A 289 -4.18 12.48 6.98
N ASP A 290 -4.03 12.34 5.67
CA ASP A 290 -3.93 13.48 4.76
C ASP A 290 -5.28 14.19 4.57
N ALA A 291 -6.38 13.43 4.44
CA ALA A 291 -7.71 14.01 4.35
C ALA A 291 -8.10 14.76 5.62
N LEU A 292 -7.86 14.16 6.80
CA LEU A 292 -8.13 14.81 8.09
C LEU A 292 -7.29 16.07 8.28
N HIS A 293 -6.04 16.09 7.77
CA HIS A 293 -5.22 17.30 7.75
C HIS A 293 -5.83 18.41 6.89
N VAL A 294 -6.26 18.11 5.66
CA VAL A 294 -6.89 19.09 4.77
C VAL A 294 -8.21 19.60 5.33
N LEU A 295 -8.93 18.76 6.06
CA LEU A 295 -10.18 19.08 6.75
C LEU A 295 -10.00 19.79 8.10
N CYS A 296 -8.76 20.03 8.55
CA CYS A 296 -8.48 20.59 9.88
C CYS A 296 -9.03 19.75 11.05
N ILE A 297 -9.22 18.45 10.88
CA ILE A 297 -9.75 17.55 11.91
C ILE A 297 -8.60 16.85 12.64
N PHE A 298 -8.62 16.89 13.98
CA PHE A 298 -7.68 16.12 14.78
C PHE A 298 -7.93 14.62 14.60
N PRO A 299 -6.92 13.79 14.29
CA PRO A 299 -7.14 12.37 14.00
C PRO A 299 -7.80 11.56 15.12
N GLY A 300 -7.62 12.01 16.37
CA GLY A 300 -8.20 11.44 17.57
C GLY A 300 -9.61 11.91 17.93
N MET A 301 -10.20 12.82 17.14
CA MET A 301 -11.55 13.33 17.35
C MET A 301 -12.55 12.16 17.33
N PRO A 302 -13.42 12.01 18.34
CA PRO A 302 -14.50 11.04 18.37
C PRO A 302 -15.42 11.21 17.16
N THR A 303 -15.83 10.09 16.59
CA THR A 303 -16.77 10.13 15.44
C THR A 303 -18.10 10.79 15.78
N ILE A 304 -18.54 10.72 17.05
CA ILE A 304 -19.78 11.35 17.49
C ILE A 304 -19.74 12.88 17.35
N ASP A 305 -18.58 13.50 17.57
CA ASP A 305 -18.45 14.96 17.51
C ASP A 305 -18.66 15.48 16.08
N ILE A 306 -18.32 14.67 15.07
CA ILE A 306 -18.60 14.94 13.66
C ILE A 306 -20.07 14.62 13.35
N CYS A 307 -20.57 13.48 13.82
CA CYS A 307 -21.88 12.96 13.42
C CYS A 307 -23.06 13.67 14.12
N ASN A 308 -22.85 14.26 15.29
CA ASN A 308 -23.92 14.89 16.08
C ASN A 308 -24.33 16.28 15.54
N SER A 309 -23.49 16.92 14.72
CA SER A 309 -23.79 18.18 14.05
C SER A 309 -24.02 17.96 12.56
N ASP A 310 -25.17 18.39 12.04
CA ASP A 310 -25.47 18.33 10.60
C ASP A 310 -24.44 19.10 9.78
N GLU A 311 -24.07 20.30 10.23
CA GLU A 311 -23.09 21.15 9.57
C GLU A 311 -21.69 20.51 9.57
N ALA A 312 -21.23 20.00 10.71
CA ALA A 312 -19.91 19.37 10.80
C ALA A 312 -19.83 18.09 9.94
N PHE A 313 -20.91 17.31 9.90
CA PHE A 313 -21.01 16.13 9.07
C PHE A 313 -21.03 16.49 7.56
N GLU A 314 -21.77 17.53 7.18
CA GLU A 314 -21.82 17.99 5.79
C GLU A 314 -20.44 18.49 5.32
N GLN A 315 -19.77 19.32 6.12
CA GLN A 315 -18.40 19.78 5.84
C GLN A 315 -17.40 18.62 5.74
N PHE A 316 -17.51 17.63 6.64
CA PHE A 316 -16.71 16.41 6.58
C PHE A 316 -16.94 15.65 5.27
N CYS A 317 -18.20 15.46 4.89
CA CYS A 317 -18.60 14.77 3.67
C CYS A 317 -18.06 15.48 2.41
N GLU A 318 -18.34 16.77 2.27
CA GLU A 318 -17.92 17.58 1.11
C GLU A 318 -16.40 17.65 0.98
N GLY A 319 -15.69 17.85 2.09
CA GLY A 319 -14.25 17.94 2.04
C GLY A 319 -13.57 16.60 1.77
N LEU A 320 -14.15 15.45 2.18
CA LEU A 320 -13.67 14.14 1.73
C LEU A 320 -13.85 13.94 0.22
N PHE A 321 -14.99 14.34 -0.36
CA PHE A 321 -15.19 14.29 -1.80
C PHE A 321 -14.21 15.20 -2.55
N THR A 322 -14.04 16.42 -2.07
CA THR A 322 -13.09 17.39 -2.63
C THR A 322 -11.66 16.84 -2.57
N TYR A 323 -11.27 16.24 -1.45
CA TYR A 323 -9.96 15.60 -1.30
C TYR A 323 -9.78 14.43 -2.28
N MET A 324 -10.78 13.56 -2.44
CA MET A 324 -10.66 12.40 -3.34
C MET A 324 -10.66 12.78 -4.83
N ALA A 325 -11.37 13.85 -5.22
CA ALA A 325 -11.46 14.30 -6.60
C ALA A 325 -10.08 14.56 -7.25
N GLN A 326 -9.10 15.01 -6.46
CA GLN A 326 -7.74 15.31 -6.96
C GLN A 326 -7.06 14.13 -7.68
N PHE A 327 -7.43 12.89 -7.31
CA PHE A 327 -6.85 11.69 -7.92
C PHE A 327 -7.53 11.29 -9.24
N GLY A 328 -8.68 11.89 -9.56
CA GLY A 328 -9.32 11.81 -10.86
C GLY A 328 -8.80 12.85 -11.87
N GLU A 329 -8.08 13.87 -11.38
CA GLU A 329 -7.67 15.01 -12.21
C GLU A 329 -6.61 14.62 -13.28
N PRO A 330 -6.66 15.23 -14.48
CA PRO A 330 -5.66 15.00 -15.52
C PRO A 330 -4.23 15.24 -15.06
N GLU A 331 -4.03 16.17 -14.13
CA GLU A 331 -2.71 16.48 -13.58
C GLU A 331 -2.15 15.31 -12.74
N TYR A 332 -2.98 14.64 -11.93
CA TYR A 332 -2.57 13.43 -11.22
C TYR A 332 -2.27 12.29 -12.19
N LEU A 333 -3.19 12.04 -13.13
CA LEU A 333 -3.08 10.93 -14.08
C LEU A 333 -1.83 11.06 -14.98
N SER A 334 -1.47 12.29 -15.34
CA SER A 334 -0.25 12.58 -16.13
C SER A 334 1.03 12.64 -15.29
N ALA A 335 0.95 12.99 -14.01
CA ALA A 335 2.12 13.05 -13.14
C ALA A 335 2.52 11.67 -12.59
N CYS A 336 1.52 10.86 -12.22
CA CYS A 336 1.70 9.67 -11.39
C CYS A 336 1.25 8.36 -12.02
N CYS A 337 0.37 8.38 -13.02
CA CYS A 337 -0.19 7.17 -13.64
C CYS A 337 0.41 6.88 -15.02
N ASN A 338 1.59 7.42 -15.34
CA ASN A 338 2.29 7.04 -16.57
C ASN A 338 2.95 5.67 -16.41
N GLY A 339 2.81 4.84 -17.44
CA GLY A 339 3.54 3.57 -17.53
C GLY A 339 5.05 3.78 -17.45
N ASN A 340 5.77 2.69 -17.20
CA ASN A 340 7.22 2.73 -17.12
C ASN A 340 7.82 3.24 -18.45
N SER A 341 8.50 4.39 -18.40
CA SER A 341 9.16 4.97 -19.57
C SER A 341 10.56 4.41 -19.85
N SER A 342 11.08 3.58 -18.94
CA SER A 342 12.35 2.87 -19.07
C SER A 342 12.18 1.58 -19.87
N GLN A 343 13.21 1.22 -20.62
CA GLN A 343 13.32 -0.11 -21.24
C GLN A 343 13.44 -1.22 -20.18
N ASN A 344 13.96 -0.90 -18.99
CA ASN A 344 13.97 -1.82 -17.86
C ASN A 344 12.61 -1.78 -17.16
N ILE A 345 11.83 -2.85 -17.32
CA ILE A 345 10.48 -3.02 -16.75
C ILE A 345 10.41 -2.91 -15.23
N LEU A 346 11.53 -3.14 -14.52
CA LEU A 346 11.62 -3.05 -13.06
C LEU A 346 12.34 -1.78 -12.58
N ALA A 347 12.62 -0.82 -13.47
CA ALA A 347 13.25 0.43 -13.09
C ALA A 347 12.37 1.22 -12.11
N PHE A 348 12.96 1.69 -11.02
CA PHE A 348 12.28 2.56 -10.06
C PHE A 348 11.93 3.90 -10.72
N GLN A 349 10.65 4.27 -10.69
CA GLN A 349 10.15 5.52 -11.27
C GLN A 349 10.32 6.68 -10.29
N GLU A 350 11.57 7.14 -10.10
CA GLU A 350 11.91 8.18 -9.14
C GLU A 350 11.14 9.49 -9.36
N SER A 351 10.88 9.86 -10.61
CA SER A 351 10.11 11.07 -10.92
C SER A 351 8.64 10.96 -10.48
N VAL A 352 8.03 9.78 -10.61
CA VAL A 352 6.65 9.51 -10.15
C VAL A 352 6.60 9.52 -8.63
N ASP A 353 7.54 8.83 -7.97
CA ASP A 353 7.64 8.79 -6.51
C ASP A 353 7.83 10.19 -5.90
N THR A 354 8.74 10.98 -6.47
CA THR A 354 9.01 12.36 -6.02
C THR A 354 7.77 13.24 -6.18
N LYS A 355 7.10 13.21 -7.35
CA LYS A 355 5.89 14.00 -7.59
C LYS A 355 4.76 13.59 -6.66
N TYR A 356 4.56 12.29 -6.48
CA TYR A 356 3.54 11.76 -5.57
C TYR A 356 3.78 12.23 -4.14
N SER A 357 4.98 11.98 -3.61
CA SER A 357 5.38 12.35 -2.25
C SER A 357 5.32 13.87 -2.00
N ALA A 358 5.68 14.68 -3.00
CA ALA A 358 5.70 16.13 -2.87
C ALA A 358 4.31 16.76 -2.91
N LYS A 359 3.43 16.29 -3.80
CA LYS A 359 2.15 16.96 -4.10
C LYS A 359 0.92 16.25 -3.54
N TYR A 360 0.91 14.92 -3.58
CA TYR A 360 -0.27 14.10 -3.31
C TYR A 360 -0.24 13.39 -1.96
N MET A 361 0.86 13.54 -1.21
CA MET A 361 1.00 13.08 0.16
C MET A 361 1.30 14.28 1.06
N GLN A 362 0.45 14.50 2.06
CA GLN A 362 0.44 15.69 2.90
C GLN A 362 1.25 15.48 4.18
N VAL A 363 0.70 14.78 5.17
CA VAL A 363 1.31 14.63 6.50
C VAL A 363 1.80 13.21 6.75
N PHE A 364 1.22 12.20 6.11
CA PHE A 364 1.56 10.81 6.38
C PHE A 364 3.05 10.52 6.18
N ARG A 365 3.75 10.14 7.26
CA ARG A 365 5.19 9.84 7.27
C ARG A 365 6.05 10.93 6.61
N LYS A 366 5.70 12.19 6.80
CA LYS A 366 6.54 13.34 6.43
C LYS A 366 7.03 13.99 7.71
N ALA A 367 8.25 14.55 7.68
CA ALA A 367 8.77 15.32 8.82
C ALA A 367 8.33 16.80 8.73
N VAL A 368 8.21 17.31 7.49
CA VAL A 368 7.75 18.66 7.16
C VAL A 368 6.85 18.58 5.93
N VAL A 369 5.82 19.41 5.91
CA VAL A 369 4.90 19.58 4.79
C VAL A 369 4.84 21.04 4.35
N ASN A 370 4.64 21.27 3.04
CA ASN A 370 4.31 22.59 2.50
C ASN A 370 2.80 22.75 2.55
N VAL A 371 2.28 23.48 3.53
CA VAL A 371 0.85 23.75 3.69
C VAL A 371 0.48 25.00 2.87
N PRO A 372 -0.55 24.96 2.00
CA PRO A 372 -1.06 26.14 1.32
C PRO A 372 -1.38 27.26 2.32
N VAL A 373 -1.12 28.52 1.95
CA VAL A 373 -1.31 29.66 2.87
C VAL A 373 -2.74 29.72 3.43
N ASP A 374 -3.76 29.45 2.61
CA ASP A 374 -5.15 29.48 3.05
C ASP A 374 -5.42 28.41 4.12
N LEU A 375 -4.95 27.18 3.90
CA LEU A 375 -5.07 26.09 4.89
C LEU A 375 -4.25 26.39 6.16
N TYR A 376 -3.04 26.94 6.02
CA TYR A 376 -2.22 27.34 7.17
C TYR A 376 -2.89 28.43 8.00
N ASN A 377 -3.41 29.47 7.36
CA ASN A 377 -4.10 30.56 8.01
C ASN A 377 -5.38 30.05 8.69
N HIS A 378 -6.11 29.14 8.04
CA HIS A 378 -7.29 28.52 8.62
C HIS A 378 -6.94 27.70 9.88
N LEU A 379 -5.96 26.78 9.80
CA LEU A 379 -5.45 26.03 10.96
C LEU A 379 -4.99 26.95 12.09
N SER A 380 -4.28 28.03 11.76
CA SER A 380 -3.79 29.02 12.74
C SER A 380 -4.95 29.81 13.36
N SER A 381 -5.95 30.18 12.58
CA SER A 381 -7.15 30.90 13.07
C SER A 381 -8.03 30.06 13.99
N LEU A 382 -7.97 28.74 13.86
CA LEU A 382 -8.64 27.79 14.74
C LEU A 382 -7.79 27.43 15.97
N GLY A 383 -6.59 28.00 16.11
CA GLY A 383 -5.66 27.67 17.19
C GLY A 383 -5.08 26.26 17.12
N LEU A 384 -5.31 25.52 16.03
CA LEU A 384 -4.93 24.11 15.90
C LEU A 384 -3.41 23.89 15.89
N LEU A 385 -2.63 24.91 15.54
CA LEU A 385 -1.17 24.87 15.55
C LEU A 385 -0.55 25.29 16.89
N ASP A 386 -1.34 25.84 17.80
CA ASP A 386 -0.91 26.31 19.11
C ASP A 386 -0.96 25.18 20.15
N PRO A 387 0.18 24.72 20.70
CA PRO A 387 0.21 23.62 21.67
C PRO A 387 -0.42 23.95 23.03
N ASN A 388 -0.69 25.22 23.32
CA ASN A 388 -1.32 25.65 24.57
C ASN A 388 -2.84 25.79 24.44
N HIS A 389 -3.34 25.88 23.21
CA HIS A 389 -4.77 25.95 22.95
C HIS A 389 -5.44 24.59 23.19
N HIS A 390 -6.63 24.60 23.80
CA HIS A 390 -7.49 23.43 23.93
C HIS A 390 -8.58 23.46 22.86
N ILE A 391 -8.62 22.44 22.00
CA ILE A 391 -9.58 22.37 20.89
C ILE A 391 -11.02 22.48 21.42
N GLY A 392 -11.82 23.35 20.81
CA GLY A 392 -13.20 23.67 21.23
C GLY A 392 -13.30 24.79 22.26
N GLY A 393 -12.19 25.24 22.83
CA GLY A 393 -12.14 26.43 23.69
C GLY A 393 -12.17 27.75 22.90
N ALA A 394 -12.40 28.86 23.58
CA ALA A 394 -12.24 30.18 22.98
C ALA A 394 -10.78 30.40 22.56
N TYR A 395 -10.58 30.90 21.34
CA TYR A 395 -9.25 31.20 20.81
C TYR A 395 -9.26 32.57 20.14
N VAL A 396 -8.24 33.37 20.44
CA VAL A 396 -8.00 34.65 19.77
C VAL A 396 -6.74 34.48 18.92
N PRO A 397 -6.86 34.39 17.59
CA PRO A 397 -5.71 34.20 16.73
C PRO A 397 -4.72 35.35 16.87
N ASN A 398 -3.45 35.01 17.07
CA ASN A 398 -2.40 36.00 16.96
C ASN A 398 -2.35 36.49 15.49
N LYS A 399 -2.74 37.74 15.24
CA LYS A 399 -2.78 38.28 13.87
C LYS A 399 -1.40 38.38 13.22
N GLY A 400 -0.32 38.31 14.01
CA GLY A 400 1.06 38.34 13.54
C GLY A 400 1.56 37.02 12.93
N ILE A 401 0.91 35.90 13.24
CA ILE A 401 1.24 34.58 12.63
C ILE A 401 0.52 34.34 11.30
N LEU A 402 -0.57 35.06 11.04
CA LEU A 402 -1.31 34.95 9.78
C LEU A 402 -0.50 35.54 8.62
N ILE A 403 -0.39 34.77 7.54
CA ILE A 403 0.32 35.19 6.33
C ILE A 403 -0.62 36.08 5.49
N LYS A 404 -0.18 37.31 5.24
CA LYS A 404 -0.90 38.29 4.41
C LYS A 404 -0.24 38.55 3.05
N ASP A 405 0.96 38.03 2.84
CA ASP A 405 1.70 38.19 1.60
C ASP A 405 1.04 37.37 0.48
N PRO A 406 0.42 38.00 -0.53
CA PRO A 406 -0.27 37.28 -1.60
C PRO A 406 0.70 36.53 -2.53
N ALA A 407 2.00 36.87 -2.53
CA ALA A 407 2.99 36.16 -3.33
C ALA A 407 3.40 34.83 -2.68
N ARG A 408 3.16 34.65 -1.39
CA ARG A 408 3.50 33.44 -0.66
C ARG A 408 2.44 32.38 -0.88
N MET A 409 2.81 31.29 -1.55
CA MET A 409 1.88 30.18 -1.84
C MET A 409 1.81 29.15 -0.70
N PHE A 410 2.91 28.94 0.03
CA PHE A 410 3.00 27.87 1.03
C PHE A 410 3.76 28.28 2.30
N VAL A 411 3.50 27.54 3.37
CA VAL A 411 4.22 27.59 4.65
C VAL A 411 4.75 26.20 4.96
N LYS A 412 6.03 26.09 5.31
CA LYS A 412 6.60 24.83 5.82
C LYS A 412 6.14 24.63 7.25
N VAL A 413 5.52 23.48 7.55
CA VAL A 413 4.98 23.15 8.87
C VAL A 413 5.56 21.81 9.31
N PRO A 414 6.03 21.68 10.57
CA PRO A 414 6.49 20.40 11.08
C PRO A 414 5.30 19.45 11.26
N VAL A 415 5.54 18.18 10.99
CA VAL A 415 4.56 17.11 11.21
C VAL A 415 4.97 16.32 12.44
N TYR A 416 3.97 15.93 13.23
CA TYR A 416 4.11 15.16 14.44
C TYR A 416 3.44 13.80 14.29
N LEU A 417 4.04 12.78 14.89
CA LEU A 417 3.43 11.49 15.14
C LEU A 417 2.79 11.53 16.53
N ARG A 418 1.48 11.26 16.62
CA ARG A 418 0.79 10.95 17.86
C ARG A 418 0.94 9.46 18.12
N ASP A 419 2.03 9.07 18.79
CA ASP A 419 2.40 7.68 19.05
C ASP A 419 1.53 7.05 20.15
N GLY A 420 1.44 5.71 20.19
CA GLY A 420 0.61 4.99 21.16
C GLY A 420 -0.73 4.55 20.58
N PRO A 421 -1.88 4.79 21.25
CA PRO A 421 -3.16 4.25 20.77
C PRO A 421 -3.57 4.87 19.43
N LEU A 422 -3.21 6.13 19.18
CA LEU A 422 -3.65 6.84 17.97
C LEU A 422 -2.81 6.50 16.73
N ASN A 423 -1.49 6.44 16.82
CA ASN A 423 -0.54 6.20 15.72
C ASN A 423 -0.79 7.05 14.45
N ALA A 424 -1.07 8.34 14.60
CA ALA A 424 -1.47 9.24 13.51
C ALA A 424 -0.45 10.36 13.25
N TYR A 425 -0.36 10.82 12.00
CA TYR A 425 0.45 11.94 11.58
C TYR A 425 -0.41 13.19 11.46
N THR A 426 -0.01 14.28 12.09
CA THR A 426 -0.75 15.56 12.01
C THR A 426 0.17 16.74 12.25
N VAL A 427 -0.23 17.91 11.74
CA VAL A 427 0.37 19.21 12.10
C VAL A 427 -0.32 19.86 13.29
N ILE A 428 -1.47 19.33 13.71
CA ILE A 428 -2.29 19.87 14.80
C ILE A 428 -1.59 19.58 16.12
N ARG A 429 -1.23 20.64 16.83
CA ARG A 429 -0.56 20.61 18.13
C ARG A 429 -1.47 20.93 19.30
N ALA A 430 -2.58 21.61 19.05
CA ALA A 430 -3.57 21.93 20.07
C ALA A 430 -3.97 20.71 20.89
N GLN A 431 -4.22 20.95 22.18
CA GLN A 431 -4.57 19.92 23.15
C GLN A 431 -5.99 19.44 22.86
N PRO A 432 -6.18 18.16 22.51
CA PRO A 432 -7.52 17.65 22.32
C PRO A 432 -8.24 17.56 23.68
N PRO A 433 -9.58 17.70 23.71
CA PRO A 433 -10.38 17.40 24.90
C PRO A 433 -10.00 16.06 25.53
N SER A 434 -10.12 15.98 26.86
CA SER A 434 -9.68 14.79 27.63
C SER A 434 -10.35 13.48 27.25
N HIS A 435 -11.53 13.53 26.64
CA HIS A 435 -12.28 12.36 26.18
C HIS A 435 -11.86 11.89 24.77
N TRP A 436 -11.08 12.69 24.04
CA TRP A 436 -10.57 12.30 22.72
C TRP A 436 -9.39 11.34 22.86
N VAL A 437 -9.26 10.41 21.91
CA VAL A 437 -8.10 9.52 21.88
C VAL A 437 -6.87 10.35 21.50
N ASN A 438 -5.87 10.39 22.36
CA ASN A 438 -4.61 11.08 22.09
C ASN A 438 -3.42 10.13 22.18
N GLY A 439 -2.29 10.55 21.63
CA GLY A 439 -1.02 9.85 21.69
C GLY A 439 0.10 10.76 22.17
N MET A 440 1.22 10.14 22.53
CA MET A 440 2.45 10.88 22.84
C MET A 440 2.90 11.63 21.58
N GLU A 441 3.11 12.95 21.70
CA GLU A 441 3.64 13.75 20.60
C GLU A 441 5.11 13.40 20.36
N CYS A 442 5.42 12.97 19.15
CA CYS A 442 6.76 12.65 18.70
C CYS A 442 7.06 13.36 17.38
N ASP A 443 8.31 13.69 17.16
CA ASP A 443 8.76 14.17 15.86
C ASP A 443 8.56 13.09 14.79
N ALA A 444 7.82 13.42 13.72
CA ALA A 444 7.63 12.50 12.63
C ALA A 444 8.94 12.32 11.84
N ARG A 445 9.24 11.06 11.49
CA ARG A 445 10.32 10.71 10.56
C ARG A 445 9.81 10.75 9.13
N ASP A 446 10.60 11.32 8.23
CA ASP A 446 10.27 11.34 6.81
C ASP A 446 10.54 9.98 6.14
N HIS A 447 9.55 9.47 5.44
CA HIS A 447 9.61 8.19 4.70
C HIS A 447 10.71 8.16 3.64
N ARG A 448 11.19 9.31 3.14
CA ARG A 448 12.32 9.37 2.19
C ARG A 448 13.61 8.82 2.80
N PHE A 449 13.70 8.76 4.12
CA PHE A 449 14.81 8.15 4.85
C PHE A 449 14.64 6.65 5.13
N ASP A 450 13.55 6.02 4.66
CA ASP A 450 13.30 4.58 4.88
C ASP A 450 14.05 3.67 3.88
N GLY A 451 14.82 4.27 2.96
CA GLY A 451 15.68 3.56 2.02
C GLY A 451 14.87 2.64 1.10
N TYR A 452 15.01 1.32 1.28
CA TYR A 452 14.40 0.30 0.41
C TYR A 452 13.07 -0.27 0.91
N LYS A 453 12.58 0.19 2.08
CA LYS A 453 11.26 -0.22 2.57
C LYS A 453 10.18 0.41 1.69
N SER A 454 9.26 -0.39 1.16
CA SER A 454 8.06 0.11 0.48
C SER A 454 7.29 1.07 1.41
N THR A 455 6.79 2.17 0.85
CA THR A 455 6.03 3.18 1.59
C THR A 455 4.65 3.32 0.95
N VAL A 456 4.39 4.40 0.22
CA VAL A 456 3.11 4.74 -0.38
C VAL A 456 3.40 5.37 -1.74
N GLY A 457 2.50 5.16 -2.70
CA GLY A 457 2.55 5.75 -4.02
C GLY A 457 2.68 4.70 -5.14
N PRO A 458 2.25 5.04 -6.38
CA PRO A 458 2.21 4.10 -7.50
C PRO A 458 3.56 3.48 -7.91
N ALA A 459 4.68 4.10 -7.53
CA ALA A 459 6.03 3.63 -7.86
C ALA A 459 6.72 2.87 -6.71
N ASN A 460 6.11 2.80 -5.53
CA ASN A 460 6.79 2.50 -4.27
C ASN A 460 6.60 1.04 -3.81
N PHE A 461 6.68 0.10 -4.76
CA PHE A 461 6.53 -1.34 -4.51
C PHE A 461 7.89 -2.04 -4.41
N HIS A 462 7.99 -3.12 -3.63
CA HIS A 462 9.25 -3.79 -3.33
C HIS A 462 10.09 -4.15 -4.57
N SER A 463 9.45 -4.74 -5.59
CA SER A 463 10.09 -5.12 -6.86
C SER A 463 10.79 -3.94 -7.53
N LEU A 464 10.11 -2.79 -7.62
CA LEU A 464 10.62 -1.55 -8.22
C LEU A 464 11.63 -0.86 -7.30
N LYS A 465 11.30 -0.74 -6.02
CA LYS A 465 12.13 -0.03 -5.03
C LYS A 465 13.46 -0.71 -4.78
N SER A 466 13.53 -2.04 -4.95
CA SER A 466 14.81 -2.75 -4.94
C SER A 466 15.77 -2.21 -6.01
N ASN A 467 15.26 -1.72 -7.14
CA ASN A 467 16.02 -1.09 -8.23
C ASN A 467 16.25 0.42 -8.04
N MET A 468 15.89 0.99 -6.88
CA MET A 468 16.25 2.38 -6.57
C MET A 468 17.77 2.52 -6.41
N LEU A 469 18.35 3.51 -7.06
CA LEU A 469 19.78 3.81 -6.96
C LEU A 469 20.16 4.12 -5.51
N ASN A 470 21.26 3.51 -5.06
CA ASN A 470 21.84 3.83 -3.78
C ASN A 470 22.76 5.04 -3.93
N ALA A 471 22.36 6.20 -3.39
CA ALA A 471 23.14 7.42 -3.51
C ALA A 471 24.56 7.25 -2.95
N SER A 472 24.74 6.56 -1.82
CA SER A 472 26.07 6.40 -1.21
C SER A 472 27.00 5.51 -2.04
N VAL A 473 26.50 4.37 -2.53
CA VAL A 473 27.26 3.46 -3.39
C VAL A 473 27.59 4.13 -4.72
N ALA A 474 26.62 4.80 -5.33
CA ALA A 474 26.80 5.43 -6.62
C ALA A 474 27.75 6.64 -6.54
N LEU A 475 27.76 7.38 -5.42
CA LEU A 475 28.76 8.42 -5.16
C LEU A 475 30.16 7.85 -4.93
N ALA A 476 30.28 6.71 -4.24
CA ALA A 476 31.57 6.06 -4.03
C ALA A 476 32.18 5.57 -5.36
N ASP A 477 31.39 4.93 -6.22
CA ASP A 477 31.83 4.50 -7.57
C ASP A 477 32.23 5.70 -8.44
N ALA A 478 31.46 6.80 -8.37
CA ALA A 478 31.73 8.01 -9.13
C ALA A 478 33.05 8.68 -8.74
N ARG A 479 33.40 8.70 -7.44
CA ARG A 479 34.67 9.28 -6.94
C ARG A 479 35.90 8.47 -7.40
N GLY A 480 35.73 7.20 -7.75
CA GLY A 480 36.81 6.34 -8.24
C GLY A 480 37.16 6.51 -9.72
N LYS A 481 36.37 7.26 -10.50
CA LYS A 481 36.60 7.45 -11.95
C LYS A 481 37.15 8.85 -12.20
N PRO A 482 38.40 9.02 -12.68
CA PRO A 482 38.95 10.34 -12.98
C PRO A 482 38.05 11.02 -14.00
N GLY A 483 37.48 12.17 -13.62
CA GLY A 483 36.61 12.94 -14.49
C GLY A 483 37.31 13.25 -15.81
N ARG A 484 36.57 13.16 -16.93
CA ARG A 484 37.10 13.55 -18.24
C ARG A 484 37.58 15.00 -18.15
N LYS A 485 38.89 15.23 -18.31
CA LYS A 485 39.49 16.56 -18.29
C LYS A 485 38.69 17.50 -19.19
N PRO A 486 38.30 18.70 -18.73
CA PRO A 486 37.57 19.64 -19.54
C PRO A 486 38.37 19.90 -20.83
N LYS A 487 37.73 19.74 -22.00
CA LYS A 487 38.32 20.23 -23.24
C LYS A 487 38.46 21.74 -23.08
N LEU A 488 39.70 22.23 -23.07
CA LEU A 488 39.99 23.66 -23.12
C LEU A 488 39.29 24.23 -24.36
N LYS A 489 38.31 25.10 -24.15
CA LYS A 489 37.62 25.81 -25.23
C LYS A 489 38.51 26.96 -25.69
N ASN A 490 39.45 26.68 -26.58
CA ASN A 490 40.17 27.71 -27.32
C ASN A 490 39.37 28.13 -28.57
N ALA A 491 38.14 28.61 -28.39
CA ALA A 491 37.40 29.27 -29.47
C ALA A 491 36.28 30.18 -28.94
N PRO A 492 36.19 31.45 -29.38
CA PRO A 492 35.09 32.35 -29.08
C PRO A 492 33.89 31.97 -29.96
N GLY A 493 33.14 30.96 -29.55
CA GLY A 493 31.99 30.45 -30.29
C GLY A 493 30.82 30.14 -29.36
N LYS A 494 29.68 30.79 -29.65
CA LYS A 494 28.29 30.68 -29.15
C LYS A 494 28.04 29.75 -27.94
N ALA A 495 27.26 30.26 -26.98
CA ALA A 495 26.78 29.53 -25.80
C ALA A 495 26.24 28.14 -26.18
N GLY A 496 27.04 27.11 -25.89
CA GLY A 496 26.67 25.73 -26.17
C GLY A 496 25.52 25.29 -25.27
N ARG A 497 24.72 24.34 -25.77
CA ARG A 497 23.62 23.68 -25.05
C ARG A 497 24.05 23.34 -23.61
N PRO A 498 23.20 23.63 -22.59
CA PRO A 498 23.52 23.34 -21.20
C PRO A 498 24.05 21.91 -21.04
N ARG A 499 25.15 21.77 -20.28
CA ARG A 499 25.80 20.48 -20.05
C ARG A 499 24.75 19.53 -19.47
N LYS A 500 24.57 18.36 -20.10
CA LYS A 500 23.73 17.28 -19.54
C LYS A 500 24.36 16.94 -18.18
N VAL A 501 23.63 17.22 -17.10
CA VAL A 501 24.08 16.98 -15.72
C VAL A 501 24.53 15.53 -15.64
N SER A 502 25.76 15.28 -15.15
CA SER A 502 26.24 13.90 -15.06
C SER A 502 25.39 13.12 -14.05
N SER A 503 25.28 11.81 -14.20
CA SER A 503 24.56 10.97 -13.22
C SER A 503 25.10 11.16 -11.80
N VAL A 504 26.40 11.45 -11.67
CA VAL A 504 27.09 11.76 -10.42
C VAL A 504 26.57 13.04 -9.78
N ASP A 505 26.41 14.11 -10.55
CA ASP A 505 25.90 15.39 -10.05
C ASP A 505 24.43 15.26 -9.59
N GLN A 506 23.62 14.44 -10.28
CA GLN A 506 22.24 14.16 -9.88
C GLN A 506 22.20 13.39 -8.54
N LEU A 507 23.08 12.39 -8.37
CA LEU A 507 23.19 11.62 -7.14
C LEU A 507 23.72 12.46 -5.97
N ALA A 508 24.70 13.34 -6.23
CA ALA A 508 25.22 14.27 -5.23
C ALA A 508 24.15 15.26 -4.78
N ARG A 509 23.37 15.81 -5.73
CA ARG A 509 22.20 16.64 -5.42
C ARG A 509 21.17 15.90 -4.59
N LYS A 510 20.92 14.62 -4.86
CA LYS A 510 19.98 13.81 -4.09
C LYS A 510 20.46 13.57 -2.66
N ALA A 511 21.73 13.20 -2.47
CA ALA A 511 22.31 13.03 -1.13
C ALA A 511 22.24 14.35 -0.34
N CYS A 512 22.64 15.46 -0.97
CA CYS A 512 22.53 16.79 -0.40
C CYS A 512 21.07 17.17 -0.09
N LEU A 513 20.11 16.81 -0.95
CA LEU A 513 18.69 17.07 -0.72
C LEU A 513 18.17 16.31 0.51
N LEU A 514 18.60 15.06 0.72
CA LEU A 514 18.25 14.29 1.92
C LEU A 514 18.85 14.90 3.19
N GLU A 515 20.12 15.29 3.17
CA GLU A 515 20.77 15.99 4.29
C GLU A 515 20.08 17.32 4.59
N ASN A 516 19.77 18.09 3.55
CA ASN A 516 19.07 19.37 3.67
C ASN A 516 17.65 19.19 4.23
N LEU A 517 16.96 18.09 3.94
CA LEU A 517 15.62 17.84 4.48
C LEU A 517 15.63 17.63 6.00
N GLU A 518 16.65 16.95 6.53
CA GLU A 518 16.78 16.77 7.97
C GLU A 518 17.11 18.09 8.68
N ALA A 519 18.05 18.86 8.12
CA ALA A 519 18.40 20.19 8.63
C ALA A 519 17.22 21.17 8.53
N ASP A 520 16.50 21.18 7.40
CA ASP A 520 15.32 22.01 7.17
C ASP A 520 14.16 21.61 8.11
N SER A 521 14.03 20.32 8.41
CA SER A 521 13.07 19.83 9.41
C SER A 521 13.39 20.36 10.80
N LEU A 522 14.65 20.28 11.24
CA LEU A 522 15.07 20.79 12.53
C LEU A 522 14.87 22.31 12.63
N LEU A 523 15.29 23.06 11.61
CA LEU A 523 15.13 24.51 11.55
C LEU A 523 13.65 24.93 11.55
N THR A 524 12.81 24.20 10.81
CA THR A 524 11.36 24.46 10.76
C THR A 524 10.73 24.25 12.14
N ARG A 525 11.11 23.18 12.85
CA ARG A 525 10.65 22.94 14.24
C ARG A 525 11.07 24.04 15.19
N GLN A 526 12.33 24.48 15.14
CA GLN A 526 12.83 25.57 15.97
C GLN A 526 12.06 26.88 15.73
N ARG A 527 11.78 27.21 14.46
CA ARG A 527 10.98 28.38 14.10
C ARG A 527 9.56 28.30 14.65
N PHE A 528 8.90 27.14 14.52
CA PHE A 528 7.55 26.94 15.05
C PHE A 528 7.51 26.98 16.58
N ALA A 529 8.51 26.39 17.25
CA ALA A 529 8.64 26.48 18.71
C ALA A 529 8.82 27.92 19.18
N ALA A 530 9.59 28.74 18.47
CA ALA A 530 9.71 30.17 18.78
C ALA A 530 8.38 30.93 18.57
N LEU A 531 7.70 30.65 17.46
CA LEU A 531 6.45 31.32 17.07
C LEU A 531 5.30 31.07 18.06
N TYR A 532 5.19 29.84 18.55
CA TYR A 532 4.09 29.41 19.43
C TYR A 532 4.50 29.27 20.91
N GLY A 533 5.80 29.25 21.22
CA GLY A 533 6.32 29.12 22.59
C GLY A 533 6.57 30.43 23.33
N GLN A 534 6.67 31.57 22.63
CA GLN A 534 6.95 32.88 23.25
C GLN A 534 5.70 33.70 23.64
N VAL A 535 4.49 33.21 23.34
CA VAL A 535 3.28 34.07 23.33
C VAL A 535 2.68 34.35 24.72
N HIS A 536 3.11 33.69 25.81
CA HIS A 536 2.51 33.91 27.15
C HIS A 536 3.48 34.15 28.32
N ALA A 537 4.68 34.66 28.08
CA ALA A 537 5.50 35.19 29.18
C ALA A 537 4.96 36.51 29.78
N GLY A 538 3.80 37.01 29.33
CA GLY A 538 3.25 38.31 29.70
C GLY A 538 2.05 38.32 30.66
N ASP A 539 1.36 37.20 30.90
CA ASP A 539 0.15 37.19 31.72
C ASP A 539 0.06 35.90 32.56
N CYS A 540 0.77 35.88 33.69
CA CYS A 540 0.42 35.03 34.83
C CYS A 540 0.33 35.93 36.07
N PRO A 541 -0.79 35.92 36.84
CA PRO A 541 -0.82 36.59 38.13
C PRO A 541 0.19 35.92 39.05
N GLU A 542 1.03 36.75 39.69
CA GLU A 542 1.92 36.37 40.78
C GLU A 542 1.10 35.74 41.89
N ASP A 543 0.93 34.42 41.90
CA ASP A 543 0.61 33.60 43.09
C ASP A 543 0.54 32.12 42.68
N ALA A 544 1.71 31.49 42.51
CA ALA A 544 1.81 30.03 42.49
C ALA A 544 2.99 29.57 43.36
N ILE A 545 2.62 28.90 44.46
CA ILE A 545 3.46 28.32 45.51
C ILE A 545 4.50 27.35 44.92
N PRO A 546 5.76 27.35 45.39
CA PRO A 546 6.79 26.47 44.84
C PRO A 546 6.60 25.02 45.32
N LEU A 547 6.53 24.08 44.38
CA LEU A 547 6.61 22.64 44.67
C LEU A 547 8.08 22.16 44.73
N PRO A 548 8.37 21.10 45.52
CA PRO A 548 9.73 20.75 45.91
C PRO A 548 10.52 20.03 44.82
N VAL A 549 11.82 20.34 44.79
CA VAL A 549 12.85 19.71 43.97
C VAL A 549 12.96 18.22 44.31
N LEU A 550 12.68 17.35 43.34
CA LEU A 550 12.93 15.91 43.42
C LEU A 550 14.15 15.55 42.56
N GLY A 551 15.10 14.89 43.21
CA GLY A 551 16.45 14.66 42.75
C GLY A 551 16.63 13.69 41.57
N GLU A 552 17.79 13.84 40.96
CA GLU A 552 18.31 13.10 39.83
C GLU A 552 18.30 11.58 40.04
N ARG A 553 17.76 10.84 39.06
CA ARG A 553 18.01 9.40 38.90
C ARG A 553 18.71 9.14 37.58
N THR A 554 19.95 8.67 37.71
CA THR A 554 20.84 8.16 36.68
C THR A 554 20.30 6.86 36.08
N THR A 555 20.16 6.82 34.74
CA THR A 555 19.81 5.61 33.99
C THR A 555 21.05 4.85 33.55
N ARG A 556 21.25 3.63 34.08
CA ARG A 556 22.30 2.68 33.64
C ARG A 556 21.86 1.95 32.36
N SER A 557 22.70 2.03 31.32
CA SER A 557 22.61 1.23 30.10
C SER A 557 23.13 -0.19 30.35
N MET A 558 22.43 -1.20 29.85
CA MET A 558 22.88 -2.60 29.83
C MET A 558 23.09 -3.04 28.38
N SER A 559 24.36 -3.09 27.97
CA SER A 559 24.81 -3.76 26.75
C SER A 559 25.01 -5.25 27.04
N LYS A 560 24.44 -6.12 26.19
CA LYS A 560 24.68 -7.57 26.23
C LYS A 560 25.92 -7.91 25.42
N LYS A 561 26.97 -8.36 26.12
CA LYS A 561 28.15 -9.01 25.54
C LYS A 561 27.92 -10.52 25.45
N THR A 562 28.17 -11.07 24.27
CA THR A 562 28.43 -12.48 23.97
C THR A 562 29.82 -12.89 24.45
N THR A 563 29.94 -14.06 25.10
CA THR A 563 31.19 -14.84 25.16
C THR A 563 30.90 -16.33 25.16
N ALA A 564 31.74 -17.05 24.43
CA ALA A 564 31.73 -18.48 24.20
C ALA A 564 32.63 -19.24 25.20
N ASN A 565 32.36 -20.55 25.30
CA ASN A 565 33.23 -21.69 25.66
C ASN A 565 34.12 -21.64 26.91
N SER A 566 33.92 -22.62 27.82
CA SER A 566 34.88 -23.71 28.05
C SER A 566 34.39 -24.69 29.14
N ASN A 567 34.40 -25.99 28.81
CA ASN A 567 34.38 -27.15 29.72
C ASN A 567 35.66 -27.20 30.60
N PRO A 568 35.67 -27.87 31.77
CA PRO A 568 35.78 -29.35 31.84
C PRO A 568 34.98 -30.06 32.96
N SER A 569 34.72 -31.35 32.74
CA SER A 569 34.24 -32.39 33.69
C SER A 569 35.36 -32.81 34.67
N PRO A 570 35.18 -33.70 35.70
CA PRO A 570 34.58 -35.05 35.61
C PRO A 570 33.78 -35.56 36.85
N GLY A 571 33.15 -36.75 36.70
CA GLY A 571 32.63 -37.61 37.79
C GLY A 571 31.25 -38.19 37.48
N LEU A 572 31.15 -39.38 36.87
CA LEU A 572 30.89 -40.69 37.52
C LEU A 572 29.56 -40.74 38.31
N ASP A 573 28.50 -41.33 37.74
CA ASP A 573 28.07 -42.69 38.11
C ASP A 573 26.83 -43.17 37.32
N SER A 574 26.78 -44.50 37.24
CA SER A 574 25.91 -45.41 36.50
C SER A 574 24.41 -45.38 36.87
N ALA A 575 23.54 -45.64 35.88
CA ALA A 575 22.56 -46.76 35.92
C ALA A 575 21.65 -46.79 34.67
N THR A 576 21.47 -48.01 34.17
CA THR A 576 20.64 -48.49 33.05
C THR A 576 19.14 -48.17 33.19
N PRO A 577 18.35 -48.24 32.11
CA PRO A 577 17.22 -49.16 32.19
C PRO A 577 16.93 -50.01 30.95
N GLN A 578 16.29 -51.13 31.27
CA GLN A 578 15.97 -52.29 30.46
C GLN A 578 14.90 -52.06 29.38
N LYS A 579 15.06 -52.85 28.31
CA LYS A 579 14.01 -53.30 27.37
C LYS A 579 12.76 -53.81 28.11
N LYS A 580 11.58 -53.46 27.60
CA LYS A 580 10.41 -54.37 27.58
C LYS A 580 9.65 -54.24 26.26
N ARG A 581 9.78 -55.30 25.46
CA ARG A 581 8.82 -55.71 24.41
C ARG A 581 7.51 -56.12 25.10
N ARG A 582 6.36 -55.79 24.50
CA ARG A 582 5.20 -56.69 24.42
C ARG A 582 4.50 -56.49 23.08
N SER A 583 4.34 -57.62 22.41
CA SER A 583 3.60 -57.94 21.20
C SER A 583 2.15 -58.33 21.53
N CYS A 584 1.35 -58.41 20.46
CA CYS A 584 0.10 -59.15 20.19
C CYS A 584 -0.84 -58.18 19.43
N GLU A 585 -1.02 -58.35 18.10
CA GLU A 585 -2.00 -59.25 17.44
C GLU A 585 -3.43 -58.86 17.83
N ASP A 586 -4.46 -58.78 16.99
CA ASP A 586 -4.74 -58.87 15.55
C ASP A 586 -6.21 -58.36 15.45
N GLY A 587 -6.70 -57.99 14.26
CA GLY A 587 -8.16 -57.93 14.05
C GLY A 587 -8.68 -56.86 13.09
N ASP A 588 -8.56 -57.17 11.81
CA ASP A 588 -9.58 -57.10 10.76
C ASP A 588 -10.37 -55.82 10.45
N ASP A 589 -10.13 -55.41 9.20
CA ASP A 589 -11.00 -54.69 8.28
C ASP A 589 -12.46 -55.20 8.24
N LYS A 590 -13.43 -54.28 8.27
CA LYS A 590 -14.66 -54.39 7.47
C LYS A 590 -15.15 -53.04 6.96
N GLU A 591 -15.37 -53.03 5.65
CA GLU A 591 -15.99 -52.00 4.83
C GLU A 591 -17.46 -51.71 5.16
N ASN A 592 -17.86 -50.47 4.82
CA ASN A 592 -19.12 -50.01 4.23
C ASN A 592 -20.43 -50.81 4.48
N ILE A 593 -21.48 -50.09 4.90
CA ILE A 593 -22.69 -49.86 4.08
C ILE A 593 -23.56 -48.73 4.67
N ARG A 594 -24.10 -47.95 3.73
CA ARG A 594 -25.06 -46.85 3.82
C ARG A 594 -26.30 -47.17 4.68
N SER A 595 -26.95 -46.15 5.25
CA SER A 595 -28.14 -45.54 4.62
C SER A 595 -29.08 -44.77 5.60
N ILE A 596 -29.75 -43.76 5.01
CA ILE A 596 -31.04 -43.12 5.35
C ILE A 596 -31.14 -42.25 6.61
N LYS A 597 -31.19 -40.91 6.42
CA LYS A 597 -32.22 -40.07 7.05
C LYS A 597 -32.78 -39.04 6.05
N LYS A 598 -34.09 -38.85 6.19
CA LYS A 598 -35.08 -38.36 5.23
C LYS A 598 -35.13 -36.83 5.12
N ASN A 599 -35.42 -36.39 3.90
CA ASN A 599 -36.09 -35.13 3.56
C ASN A 599 -37.44 -34.97 4.28
N LYS A 600 -37.66 -33.80 4.90
CA LYS A 600 -38.90 -33.00 4.97
C LYS A 600 -38.44 -31.60 5.42
N GLY A 601 -38.87 -30.46 4.90
CA GLY A 601 -39.85 -30.10 3.90
C GLY A 601 -39.87 -28.57 3.88
N VAL A 602 -39.94 -27.99 2.69
CA VAL A 602 -40.11 -26.57 2.42
C VAL A 602 -41.46 -26.09 2.96
N LYS A 603 -41.50 -24.93 3.60
CA LYS A 603 -42.64 -24.01 3.47
C LYS A 603 -42.13 -22.56 3.52
N ILE A 604 -42.40 -21.89 2.41
CA ILE A 604 -42.23 -20.47 2.15
C ILE A 604 -43.35 -19.72 2.89
N LEU A 605 -42.98 -18.66 3.60
CA LEU A 605 -43.61 -17.34 3.59
C LEU A 605 -42.55 -16.32 4.02
#